data_AF-A0A1M5QIH4-F1
#
_entry.id   AF-A0A1M5QIH4-F1
#
_cell.length_a   1.000
_cell.length_b   1.000
_cell.length_c   1.000
_cell.angle_alpha   90.00
_cell.angle_beta   90.00
_cell.angle_gamma   90.00
#
_symmetry.space_group_name_H-M   'P 1'
#
loop_
_entity.id
_entity.type
_entity.pdbx_description
1 polymer ?
#
loop_
_entity_poly.entity_id
_entity_poly.type
_entity_poly.pdbx_seq_one_letter_code
_entity_poly.pdbx_strand_id
1 'polypeptide(L)'
;MTVADIVPFPLARRRAFIDRHARLIAAMRPDAGQRHLERQLAFQFETLRRKNIDGGAIDREVSSLRAAIHAAIAHGMFKSGDFA
;
A
#
# COMPACT_ATOMS: atom_id res chain seq x y z
N MET A 1 25.93 -18.32 1.09
CA MET A 1 24.72 -18.86 0.43
C MET A 1 23.61 -17.84 0.63
N THR A 2 23.34 -16.98 -0.35
CA THR A 2 22.29 -15.95 -0.25
C THR A 2 20.97 -16.57 -0.68
N VAL A 3 20.08 -16.78 0.29
CA VAL A 3 18.69 -17.19 0.01
C VAL A 3 18.00 -16.03 -0.72
N ALA A 4 17.28 -16.34 -1.80
CA ALA A 4 16.48 -15.35 -2.50
C ALA A 4 15.19 -15.09 -1.72
N ASP A 5 14.96 -13.84 -1.31
CA ASP A 5 13.70 -13.45 -0.70
C ASP A 5 12.59 -13.45 -1.76
N ILE A 6 11.66 -14.40 -1.62
CA ILE A 6 10.45 -14.45 -2.45
C ILE A 6 9.54 -13.32 -1.99
N VAL A 7 9.47 -12.27 -2.80
CA VAL A 7 8.65 -11.11 -2.49
C VAL A 7 7.28 -11.26 -3.17
N PRO A 8 6.18 -11.47 -2.41
CA PRO A 8 4.91 -11.81 -3.03
C PRO A 8 4.40 -10.63 -3.86
N PHE A 9 3.97 -10.98 -5.07
CA PHE A 9 3.12 -10.19 -5.94
C PHE A 9 1.69 -10.75 -5.83
N PRO A 10 0.66 -9.92 -5.64
CA PRO A 10 0.68 -8.47 -5.50
C PRO A 10 1.22 -7.99 -4.12
N LEU A 11 1.78 -6.78 -4.07
CA LEU A 11 2.23 -6.08 -2.85
C LEU A 11 1.13 -5.95 -1.81
N ALA A 12 -0.13 -5.94 -2.24
CA ALA A 12 -1.31 -6.00 -1.38
C ALA A 12 -1.29 -7.18 -0.40
N ARG A 13 -0.61 -8.29 -0.74
CA ARG A 13 -0.47 -9.47 0.15
C ARG A 13 0.56 -9.27 1.26
N ARG A 14 1.40 -8.23 1.21
CA ARG A 14 2.44 -7.96 2.21
C ARG A 14 1.86 -7.21 3.40
N ARG A 15 1.19 -7.95 4.29
CA ARG A 15 0.41 -7.35 5.39
C ARG A 15 1.20 -6.37 6.25
N ALA A 16 2.44 -6.71 6.64
CA ALA A 16 3.29 -5.81 7.43
C ALA A 16 3.61 -4.48 6.71
N PHE A 17 3.80 -4.52 5.38
CA PHE A 17 4.02 -3.32 4.57
C PHE A 17 2.77 -2.44 4.50
N ILE A 18 1.60 -3.09 4.30
CA ILE A 18 0.30 -2.42 4.27
C ILE A 18 0.00 -1.76 5.62
N ASP A 19 0.14 -2.50 6.71
CA ASP A 19 -0.15 -2.01 8.06
C ASP A 19 0.77 -0.83 8.44
N ARG A 20 2.04 -0.87 8.04
CA ARG A 20 2.98 0.24 8.26
C ARG A 20 2.54 1.50 7.51
N HIS A 21 2.17 1.39 6.23
CA HIS A 21 1.67 2.54 5.46
C HIS A 21 0.35 3.06 6.02
N ALA A 22 -0.56 2.16 6.41
CA ALA A 22 -1.83 2.53 7.00
C ALA A 22 -1.65 3.34 8.30
N ARG A 23 -0.77 2.89 9.21
CA ARG A 23 -0.48 3.63 10.45
C ARG A 23 0.13 5.01 10.18
N LEU A 24 1.08 5.09 9.26
CA LEU A 24 1.73 6.34 8.90
C LEU A 24 0.75 7.33 8.27
N ILE A 25 -0.09 6.88 7.35
CA ILE A 25 -1.11 7.71 6.70
C ILE A 25 -2.19 8.15 7.70
N ALA A 26 -2.63 7.25 8.58
CA ALA A 26 -3.62 7.56 9.62
C ALA A 26 -3.13 8.60 10.63
N ALA A 27 -1.82 8.67 10.87
CA ALA A 27 -1.21 9.69 11.73
C ALA A 27 -1.04 11.06 11.04
N MET A 28 -1.25 11.15 9.72
CA MET A 28 -1.18 12.41 8.96
C MET A 28 -2.53 13.13 8.94
N ARG A 29 -2.50 14.44 8.66
CA ARG A 29 -3.72 15.16 8.27
C ARG A 29 -4.32 14.52 7.02
N PRO A 30 -5.66 14.43 6.87
CA PRO A 30 -6.31 13.72 5.77
C PRO A 30 -5.76 14.08 4.38
N ASP A 31 -5.64 15.36 4.06
CA ASP A 31 -5.12 15.82 2.77
C ASP A 31 -3.65 15.43 2.54
N ALA A 32 -2.84 15.49 3.60
CA ALA A 32 -1.43 15.13 3.54
C ALA A 32 -1.26 13.61 3.38
N GLY A 33 -2.07 12.82 4.08
CA GLY A 33 -2.12 11.37 3.97
C GLY A 33 -2.54 10.90 2.57
N GLN A 34 -3.58 11.52 2.01
CA GLN A 34 -4.03 11.23 0.64
C GLN A 34 -2.94 11.54 -0.40
N ARG A 35 -2.33 12.73 -0.33
CA ARG A 35 -1.22 13.09 -1.22
C ARG A 35 -0.02 12.17 -1.06
N HIS A 36 0.29 11.73 0.16
CA HIS A 36 1.36 10.76 0.41
C HIS A 36 1.05 9.42 -0.27
N LEU A 37 -0.17 8.90 -0.10
CA LEU A 37 -0.62 7.67 -0.73
C LEU A 37 -0.52 7.74 -2.26
N GLU A 38 -1.00 8.83 -2.87
CA GLU A 38 -0.94 9.01 -4.32
C GLU A 38 0.50 9.02 -4.85
N ARG A 39 1.42 9.71 -4.18
CA ARG A 39 2.84 9.70 -4.55
C ARG A 39 3.45 8.30 -4.44
N GLN A 40 3.14 7.56 -3.39
CA GLN A 40 3.64 6.19 -3.21
C GLN A 40 3.13 5.25 -4.32
N LEU A 41 1.85 5.37 -4.69
CA LEU A 41 1.27 4.60 -5.79
C LEU A 41 1.88 4.96 -7.14
N ALA A 42 2.12 6.25 -7.41
CA ALA A 42 2.78 6.70 -8.63
C ALA A 42 4.22 6.18 -8.72
N PHE A 43 4.97 6.22 -7.62
CA PHE A 43 6.31 5.64 -7.56
C PHE A 43 6.30 4.13 -7.83
N GLN A 44 5.33 3.41 -7.28
CA GLN A 44 5.19 1.98 -7.50
C GLN A 44 4.84 1.66 -8.97
N PHE A 45 3.93 2.43 -9.57
CA PHE A 45 3.60 2.33 -10.99
C PHE A 45 4.84 2.50 -11.87
N GLU A 46 5.58 3.59 -11.68
CA GLU A 46 6.78 3.88 -12.48
C GLU A 46 7.88 2.84 -12.28
N THR A 47 8.02 2.32 -11.06
CA THR A 47 8.98 1.24 -10.76
C THR A 47 8.65 -0.04 -11.53
N LEU A 48 7.37 -0.43 -11.58
CA LEU A 48 6.92 -1.64 -12.29
C LEU A 48 7.00 -1.44 -13.80
N ARG A 49 6.65 -0.24 -14.28
CA ARG A 49 6.78 0.14 -15.69
C ARG A 49 8.23 0.05 -16.17
N ARG A 50 9.20 0.53 -15.38
CA ARG A 50 10.64 0.40 -15.69
C ARG A 50 11.13 -1.05 -15.71
N LYS A 51 10.40 -1.97 -15.10
CA LYS A 51 10.67 -3.42 -15.14
C LYS A 51 9.98 -4.11 -16.33
N ASN A 52 9.41 -3.36 -17.28
CA ASN A 52 8.66 -3.86 -18.45
C ASN A 52 7.52 -4.82 -18.08
N ILE A 53 6.87 -4.58 -16.94
CA ILE A 53 5.65 -5.32 -16.58
C ILE A 53 4.49 -4.80 -17.43
N ASP A 54 3.61 -5.71 -17.84
CA ASP A 54 2.38 -5.38 -18.58
C ASP A 54 1.55 -4.29 -17.87
N GLY A 55 1.10 -3.28 -18.63
CA GLY A 55 0.37 -2.13 -18.09
C GLY A 55 -0.91 -2.54 -17.35
N GLY A 56 -1.66 -3.50 -17.89
CA GLY A 56 -2.87 -4.00 -17.23
C GLY A 56 -2.57 -4.77 -15.93
N ALA A 57 -1.43 -5.45 -15.85
CA ALA A 57 -0.94 -6.02 -14.59
C ALA A 57 -0.53 -4.94 -13.58
N ILE A 58 0.10 -3.85 -14.01
CA ILE A 58 0.45 -2.71 -13.15
C ILE A 58 -0.81 -2.02 -12.61
N ASP A 59 -1.81 -1.78 -13.44
CA ASP A 59 -3.04 -1.11 -13.01
C ASP A 59 -3.79 -1.92 -11.95
N ARG A 60 -3.91 -3.25 -12.17
CA ARG A 60 -4.48 -4.18 -11.18
C ARG A 60 -3.69 -4.18 -9.89
N GLU A 61 -2.37 -4.13 -9.98
CA GLU A 61 -1.46 -4.09 -8.83
C GLU A 61 -1.65 -2.82 -8.00
N VAL A 62 -1.60 -1.65 -8.64
CA VAL A 62 -1.74 -0.34 -7.99
C VAL A 62 -3.13 -0.19 -7.38
N SER A 63 -4.18 -0.64 -8.09
CA SER A 63 -5.55 -0.65 -7.58
C SER A 63 -5.70 -1.54 -6.34
N SER A 64 -5.14 -2.75 -6.39
CA SER A 64 -5.16 -3.69 -5.25
C SER A 64 -4.40 -3.13 -4.04
N LEU A 65 -3.25 -2.49 -4.27
CA LEU A 65 -2.46 -1.86 -3.22
C LEU A 65 -3.21 -0.70 -2.56
N ARG A 66 -3.82 0.18 -3.36
CA ARG A 66 -4.65 1.29 -2.87
C ARG A 66 -5.77 0.77 -1.98
N ALA A 67 -6.55 -0.20 -2.47
CA ALA A 67 -7.67 -0.78 -1.74
C ALA A 67 -7.23 -1.42 -0.41
N ALA A 68 -6.12 -2.17 -0.42
CA ALA A 68 -5.59 -2.80 0.79
C ALA A 68 -5.17 -1.78 1.86
N ILE A 69 -4.53 -0.67 1.45
CA ILE A 69 -4.13 0.39 2.39
C ILE A 69 -5.36 1.10 2.97
N HIS A 70 -6.36 1.45 2.14
CA HIS A 70 -7.60 2.06 2.66
C HIS A 70 -8.34 1.13 3.62
N ALA A 71 -8.45 -0.16 3.28
CA ALA A 71 -9.06 -1.14 4.16
C ALA A 71 -8.30 -1.26 5.49
N ALA A 72 -6.97 -1.26 5.47
CA ALA A 72 -6.16 -1.30 6.68
C ALA A 72 -6.28 -0.04 7.53
N ILE A 73 -6.39 1.15 6.92
CA ILE A 73 -6.67 2.41 7.62
C ILE A 73 -8.04 2.31 8.32
N ALA A 74 -9.09 1.95 7.58
CA ALA A 74 -10.44 1.80 8.13
C ALA A 74 -10.45 0.79 9.30
N HIS A 75 -9.88 -0.39 9.11
CA HIS A 75 -9.76 -1.39 10.18
C HIS A 75 -8.96 -0.90 11.39
N GLY A 76 -7.89 -0.12 11.18
CA GLY A 76 -7.09 0.47 12.24
C GLY A 76 -7.84 1.56 13.02
N MET A 77 -8.64 2.38 12.33
CA MET A 77 -9.53 3.37 12.95
C MET A 77 -10.60 2.68 13.80
N PHE A 78 -11.24 1.62 13.29
CA PHE A 78 -12.24 0.87 14.05
C PHE A 78 -11.65 0.09 15.24
N LYS A 79 -10.38 -0.34 15.17
CA LYS A 79 -9.68 -0.94 16.31
C LYS A 79 -9.20 0.06 17.36
N SER A 80 -9.06 1.33 16.99
CA SER A 80 -8.63 2.40 17.91
C SER A 80 -9.82 3.14 18.52
N GLY A 81 -11.05 2.89 18.04
CA GLY A 81 -12.29 3.24 18.70
C GLY A 81 -12.66 2.20 19.76
N ASP A 82 -11.84 2.10 20.81
CA ASP A 82 -12.30 1.51 22.06
C ASP A 82 -13.30 2.51 22.66
N PHE A 83 -14.50 2.01 22.93
CA PHE A 83 -15.54 2.77 23.62
C PHE A 83 -15.03 3.11 25.02
N ALA A 84 -14.66 4.37 25.24
CA ALA A 84 -14.46 4.97 26.55
C ALA A 84 -15.31 6.24 26.64
#